data_AF-A0A7W8JBL6-F1
#
_entry.id   AF-A0A7W8JBL6-F1
#
_cell.length_a   1.000
_cell.length_b   1.000
_cell.length_c   1.000
_cell.angle_alpha   90.00
_cell.angle_beta   90.00
_cell.angle_gamma   90.00
#
_symmetry.space_group_name_H-M   'P 1'
#
loop_
_entity.id
_entity.type
_entity.pdbx_description
1 polymer ?
#
loop_
_entity_poly.entity_id
_entity_poly.type
_entity_poly.pdbx_seq_one_letter_code
_entity_poly.pdbx_strand_id
1 'polypeptide(L)' 'MKLGESGLCLGSSERRDEARQLIDSIDISAPSGLRDRALLGIMVYSFARVSAVVAMDAGDYYQQGNRW' A
#
# COMPACT_ATOMS: atom_id res chain seq x y z
N MET A 1 3.97 -27.81 31.44
CA MET A 1 3.46 -26.47 31.80
C MET A 1 2.93 -25.84 30.51
N LYS A 2 1.65 -25.48 30.51
CA LYS A 2 0.87 -25.03 29.35
C LYS A 2 1.46 -23.74 28.77
N LEU A 3 2.06 -23.81 27.58
CA LEU A 3 2.21 -22.68 26.67
C LEU A 3 0.94 -22.58 25.84
N GLY A 4 -0.14 -22.18 26.51
CA GLY A 4 -1.38 -21.79 25.88
C GLY A 4 -1.79 -20.53 26.60
N GLU A 5 -1.44 -19.38 26.02
CA GLU A 5 -1.94 -18.01 26.28
C GLU A 5 -0.97 -16.95 25.72
N SER A 6 -0.65 -17.02 24.43
CA SER A 6 -0.02 -15.89 23.71
C SER A 6 -0.45 -15.78 22.23
N GLY A 7 -1.29 -16.71 21.74
CA GLY A 7 -1.67 -16.82 20.33
C GLY A 7 -2.91 -16.06 19.87
N LEU A 8 -3.61 -15.32 20.74
CA LEU A 8 -4.88 -14.68 20.35
C LEU A 8 -4.79 -13.22 19.89
N CYS A 9 -3.67 -12.51 20.15
CA CYS A 9 -3.51 -11.10 19.79
C CYS A 9 -2.60 -10.83 18.57
N LEU A 10 -1.84 -11.83 18.09
CA LEU A 10 -0.88 -11.69 16.97
C LEU A 10 -1.52 -11.76 15.57
N GLY A 11 -2.70 -12.36 15.42
CA GLY A 11 -3.32 -12.57 14.10
C GLY A 11 -3.87 -11.32 13.39
N SER A 12 -3.90 -10.16 14.07
CA SER A 12 -4.29 -8.88 13.47
C SER A 12 -3.10 -8.08 12.95
N SER A 13 -1.93 -8.15 13.59
CA SER A 13 -0.73 -7.47 13.11
C SER A 13 -0.08 -8.20 11.95
N GLU A 14 -0.05 -9.54 11.99
CA GLU A 14 0.55 -10.38 10.93
C GLU A 14 -0.06 -10.11 9.55
N ARG A 15 -1.40 -10.02 9.46
CA ARG A 15 -2.09 -9.66 8.21
C ARG A 15 -1.77 -8.26 7.70
N ARG A 16 -1.46 -7.31 8.59
CA ARG A 16 -1.05 -5.95 8.18
C ARG A 16 0.34 -5.95 7.59
N ASP A 17 1.22 -6.76 8.16
CA ASP A 17 2.60 -6.87 7.71
C ASP A 17 2.70 -7.72 6.44
N GLU A 18 1.86 -8.75 6.27
CA GLU A 18 1.69 -9.46 4.99
C GLU A 18 1.22 -8.54 3.87
N ALA A 19 0.25 -7.66 4.12
CA ALA A 19 -0.22 -6.70 3.12
C ALA A 19 0.89 -5.72 2.70
N ARG A 20 1.73 -5.28 3.64
CA ARG A 20 2.90 -4.44 3.33
C ARG A 20 3.93 -5.21 2.51
N GLN A 21 4.27 -6.44 2.92
CA GLN A 21 5.21 -7.30 2.20
C GLN A 21 4.75 -7.57 0.77
N LEU A 22 3.44 -7.78 0.55
CA LEU A 22 2.88 -7.95 -0.78
C LEU A 22 3.07 -6.70 -1.65
N ILE A 23 2.78 -5.51 -1.11
CA ILE A 23 2.97 -4.25 -1.84
C ILE A 23 4.46 -3.97 -2.11
N ASP A 24 5.34 -4.32 -1.17
CA ASP A 24 6.78 -4.15 -1.32
C ASP A 24 7.42 -5.15 -2.30
N SER A 25 6.75 -6.27 -2.58
CA SER A 25 7.20 -7.26 -3.58
C SER A 25 7.01 -6.80 -5.03
N ILE A 26 6.33 -5.67 -5.26
CA ILE A 26 6.12 -5.10 -6.59
C ILE A 26 7.46 -4.62 -7.16
N ASP A 27 7.84 -5.16 -8.32
CA ASP A 27 9.08 -4.81 -9.00
C ASP A 27 9.07 -3.35 -9.50
N ILE A 28 9.86 -2.50 -8.87
CA ILE A 28 9.99 -1.08 -9.21
C ILE A 28 11.05 -0.79 -10.29
N SER A 29 11.69 -1.81 -10.86
CA SER A 29 12.69 -1.62 -11.93
C SER A 29 12.03 -1.28 -13.27
N ALA A 30 10.78 -1.69 -13.47
CA ALA A 30 9.98 -1.37 -14.64
C ALA A 30 9.07 -0.16 -14.38
N PRO A 31 8.82 0.70 -15.40
CA PRO A 31 7.86 1.81 -15.29
C PRO A 31 6.45 1.38 -14.85
N SER A 32 6.03 0.16 -15.21
CA SER A 32 4.75 -0.42 -14.79
C SER A 32 4.65 -0.61 -13.28
N GLY A 33 5.68 -1.15 -12.63
CA GLY A 33 5.63 -1.39 -11.19
C GLY A 33 5.78 -0.12 -10.35
N LEU A 34 6.50 0.90 -10.85
CA LEU A 34 6.47 2.25 -10.26
C LEU A 34 5.05 2.83 -10.27
N ARG A 35 4.32 2.68 -11.39
CA ARG A 35 2.92 3.10 -11.50
C ARG A 35 2.06 2.34 -10.50
N ASP A 36 2.12 1.01 -10.49
CA ASP A 36 1.23 0.20 -9.64
C ASP A 36 1.43 0.49 -8.15
N ARG A 37 2.68 0.69 -7.73
CA ARG A 37 3.00 1.09 -6.35
C ARG A 37 2.46 2.49 -6.02
N ALA A 38 2.56 3.44 -6.95
CA ALA A 38 1.99 4.77 -6.78
C ALA A 38 0.45 4.73 -6.70
N LEU A 39 -0.22 3.97 -7.58
CA LEU A 39 -1.67 3.81 -7.58
C LEU A 39 -2.19 3.16 -6.29
N LEU A 40 -1.49 2.13 -5.79
CA LEU A 40 -1.79 1.52 -4.49
C LEU A 40 -1.58 2.50 -3.34
N GLY A 41 -0.50 3.28 -3.37
CA GLY A 41 -0.25 4.34 -2.38
C GLY A 41 -1.38 5.36 -2.31
N ILE A 42 -1.91 5.78 -3.48
CA ILE A 42 -3.07 6.67 -3.55
C ILE A 42 -4.29 6.03 -2.90
N MET A 43 -4.64 4.79 -3.27
CA MET A 43 -5.80 4.09 -2.69
C MET A 43 -5.71 3.95 -1.16
N VAL A 44 -4.51 3.65 -0.65
CA VAL A 44 -4.28 3.47 0.80
C VAL A 44 -4.33 4.80 1.56
N TYR A 45 -3.82 5.89 0.98
CA TYR A 45 -3.67 7.17 1.70
C TYR A 45 -4.86 8.12 1.54
N SER A 46 -5.60 8.05 0.43
CA SER A 46 -6.67 9.01 0.11
C SER A 46 -8.09 8.43 0.14
N PHE A 47 -8.26 7.15 0.52
CA PHE A 47 -9.52 6.41 0.39
C PHE A 47 -10.07 6.35 -1.05
N ALA A 48 -9.21 6.56 -2.05
CA ALA A 48 -9.60 6.47 -3.44
C ALA A 48 -10.02 5.05 -3.82
N ARG A 49 -11.12 4.93 -4.58
CA ARG A 49 -11.57 3.67 -5.17
C ARG A 49 -10.86 3.41 -6.49
N VAL A 50 -10.80 2.14 -6.90
CA VAL A 50 -10.19 1.69 -8.16
C VAL A 50 -10.67 2.51 -9.36
N SER A 51 -11.97 2.82 -9.43
CA SER A 51 -12.54 3.63 -10.52
C SER A 51 -11.98 5.04 -10.62
N ALA A 52 -11.66 5.67 -9.48
CA ALA A 52 -11.07 7.01 -9.46
C ALA A 52 -9.61 6.96 -9.93
N VAL A 53 -8.86 5.96 -9.49
CA VAL A 53 -7.43 5.82 -9.77
C VAL A 53 -7.17 5.43 -11.23
N VAL A 54 -8.07 4.66 -11.86
CA VAL A 54 -7.98 4.32 -13.29
C VAL A 54 -8.33 5.51 -14.20
N ALA A 55 -9.18 6.42 -13.74
CA ALA A 55 -9.59 7.61 -14.49
C ALA A 55 -8.70 8.84 -14.27
N MET A 56 -7.73 8.76 -13.36
CA MET A 56 -6.87 9.87 -12.97
C MET A 56 -5.83 10.19 -14.05
N ASP A 57 -5.65 11.48 -14.36
CA ASP A 57 -4.65 11.96 -15.32
C ASP A 57 -3.41 12.52 -14.59
N ALA A 58 -2.30 12.68 -15.32
CA ALA A 58 -1.07 13.30 -14.80
C ALA A 58 -1.30 14.73 -14.30
N GLY A 59 -2.30 15.44 -14.85
CA GLY A 59 -2.69 16.79 -14.43
C GLY A 59 -3.40 16.83 -13.07
N ASP A 60 -3.99 15.73 -12.60
CA ASP A 60 -4.65 15.64 -11.30
C ASP A 60 -3.66 15.50 -10.15
N TYR A 61 -2.40 15.18 -10.47
CA TYR A 61 -1.34 15.02 -9.49
C TYR A 61 -0.64 16.35 -9.18
N TYR A 62 -0.84 16.85 -7.96
CA TYR A 62 -0.19 18.06 -7.46
C TYR A 62 0.71 17.74 -6.26
N GLN A 63 2.03 17.92 -6.42
CA GLN A 63 2.98 17.81 -5.30
C GLN A 63 2.95 19.07 -4.45
N GLN A 64 2.30 19.02 -3.29
CA GLN A 64 2.30 20.12 -2.34
C GLN A 64 3.44 19.97 -1.32
N GLY A 65 4.43 20.87 -1.38
CA GLY A 65 5.43 21.05 -0.33
C GLY A 65 6.49 19.94 -0.26
N ASN A 66 7.11 19.60 -1.39
CA ASN A 66 8.20 18.62 -1.43
C ASN A 66 9.38 19.11 -0.56
N ARG A 67 9.61 18.45 0.58
CA ARG A 67 10.78 18.65 1.47
C ARG A 67 11.72 17.46 1.26
N TRP A 68 12.42 17.43 0.13
CA TRP A 68 13.46 16.43 -0.11
C TRP A 68 14.67 16.71 0.77
#